data_AF-A0A6J7BS71-F1
#
_entry.id   AF-A0A6J7BS71-F1
#
_cell.length_a   1.000
_cell.length_b   1.000
_cell.length_c   1.000
_cell.angle_alpha   90.00
_cell.angle_beta   90.00
_cell.angle_gamma   90.00
#
_symmetry.space_group_name_H-M   'P 1'
#
loop_
_entity.id
_entity.type
_entity.pdbx_description
1 polymer ?
#
loop_
_entity_poly.entity_id
_entity_poly.type
_entity_poly.pdbx_seq_one_letter_code
_entity_poly.pdbx_strand_id
1 'polypeptide(L)'
;MVITFTHRMELELHPYTQSVYVVGRNGRPVMNSFHILIGALASHFLAGGQFVQTSRLMELGLALFVVLFLVRKNFLPGPKLALILILAQSFGHIVLGETSGSNFGMLVSHVIGGLISYKLVAHSERFWNELTDLVFAPFQILLTKSFITPEVRHSQVSELLLLKPFSLRVAPSQRRGPPTFSMNGL
;
A
#
# COMPACT_ATOMS: atom_id res chain seq x y z
N MET A 1 -11.24 -1.07 -29.98
CA MET A 1 -9.96 -0.63 -29.40
C MET A 1 -10.27 0.54 -28.48
N VAL A 2 -10.37 0.30 -27.17
CA VAL A 2 -10.71 1.33 -26.17
C VAL A 2 -9.39 1.82 -25.58
N ILE A 3 -9.04 3.07 -25.85
CA ILE A 3 -7.88 3.72 -25.26
C ILE A 3 -8.32 4.28 -23.91
N THR A 4 -8.02 3.56 -22.83
CA THR A 4 -8.27 4.01 -21.47
C THR A 4 -7.14 4.97 -21.08
N PHE A 5 -7.40 6.28 -21.12
CA PHE A 5 -6.54 7.29 -20.52
C PHE A 5 -6.63 7.20 -19.00
N THR A 6 -5.68 6.52 -18.36
CA THR A 6 -5.45 6.63 -16.92
C THR A 6 -4.80 7.98 -16.63
N HIS A 7 -5.62 9.00 -16.40
CA HIS A 7 -5.16 10.27 -15.83
C HIS A 7 -4.64 10.00 -14.42
N ARG A 8 -3.32 9.94 -14.29
CA ARG A 8 -2.59 9.85 -13.03
C ARG A 8 -2.79 11.16 -12.29
N MET A 9 -3.85 11.26 -11.48
CA MET A 9 -3.96 12.31 -10.47
C MET A 9 -2.90 12.01 -9.41
N GLU A 10 -1.74 12.65 -9.54
CA GLU A 10 -0.78 12.79 -8.46
C GLU A 10 -1.43 13.69 -7.41
N LEU A 11 -2.17 13.07 -6.49
CA LEU A 11 -2.60 13.71 -5.25
C LEU A 11 -1.33 14.15 -4.52
N GLU A 12 -0.99 15.43 -4.63
CA GLU A 12 0.03 16.08 -3.81
C GLU A 12 -0.40 15.94 -2.34
N LEU A 13 0.09 14.87 -1.71
CA LEU A 13 -0.06 14.66 -0.28
C LEU A 13 0.57 15.85 0.44
N HIS A 14 -0.23 16.52 1.26
CA HIS A 14 0.17 17.63 2.12
C HIS A 14 1.50 17.30 2.85
N PRO A 15 2.43 18.26 3.01
CA PRO A 15 3.78 17.99 3.56
C PRO A 15 3.77 17.28 4.93
N TYR A 16 2.72 17.49 5.72
CA TYR A 16 2.50 16.80 7.00
C TYR A 16 2.22 15.30 6.84
N THR A 17 1.40 14.88 5.86
CA THR A 17 1.19 13.45 5.58
C THR A 17 2.48 12.80 5.09
N GLN A 18 3.34 13.51 4.33
CA GLN A 18 4.62 12.96 3.87
C GLN A 18 5.60 12.64 5.02
N SER A 19 5.76 13.53 6.00
CA SER A 19 6.69 13.34 7.14
C SER A 19 6.40 12.10 7.98
N VAL A 20 5.12 11.73 8.04
CA VAL A 20 4.56 10.65 8.84
C VAL A 20 4.73 9.29 8.17
N TYR A 21 4.43 9.23 6.87
CA TYR A 21 4.72 8.04 6.07
C TYR A 21 6.21 7.70 6.11
N VAL A 22 7.07 8.71 6.27
CA VAL A 22 8.53 8.53 6.38
C VAL A 22 8.93 7.86 7.70
N VAL A 23 8.34 8.20 8.84
CA VAL A 23 8.68 7.59 10.14
C VAL A 23 8.31 6.11 10.19
N GLY A 24 7.05 5.77 9.87
CA GLY A 24 6.59 4.38 9.83
C GLY A 24 7.30 3.54 8.75
N ARG A 25 7.70 4.16 7.63
CA ARG A 25 8.46 3.49 6.56
C ARG A 25 9.93 3.26 6.92
N ASN A 26 10.52 4.12 7.74
CA ASN A 26 11.94 4.03 8.12
C ASN A 26 12.17 3.19 9.37
N GLY A 27 11.17 3.04 10.26
CA GLY A 27 11.27 2.17 11.44
C GLY A 27 11.21 0.67 11.12
N ARG A 28 10.46 0.27 10.08
CA ARG A 28 10.27 -1.14 9.69
C ARG A 28 11.58 -1.89 9.41
N PRO A 29 12.51 -1.38 8.56
CA PRO A 29 13.72 -2.13 8.23
C PRO A 29 14.61 -2.35 9.45
N VAL A 30 14.67 -1.38 10.37
CA VAL A 30 15.42 -1.50 11.63
C VAL A 30 14.82 -2.62 12.46
N MET A 31 13.54 -2.52 12.79
CA MET A 31 12.86 -3.49 13.64
C MET A 31 12.89 -4.91 13.03
N ASN A 32 12.63 -5.05 11.73
CA ASN A 32 12.65 -6.33 11.04
C ASN A 32 14.05 -6.95 11.00
N SER A 33 15.10 -6.13 10.81
CA SER A 33 16.48 -6.63 10.84
C SER A 33 16.84 -7.23 12.21
N PHE A 34 16.39 -6.60 13.31
CA PHE A 34 16.54 -7.14 14.65
C PHE A 34 15.80 -8.46 14.85
N HIS A 35 14.54 -8.57 14.42
CA HIS A 35 13.78 -9.82 14.54
C HIS A 35 14.47 -10.98 13.82
N ILE A 36 14.98 -10.74 12.60
CA ILE A 36 15.70 -11.76 11.82
C ILE A 36 17.01 -12.13 12.51
N LEU A 37 17.77 -11.13 13.00
CA LEU A 37 19.06 -11.35 13.66
C LEU A 37 18.89 -12.15 14.97
N ILE A 38 17.91 -11.78 15.80
CA ILE A 38 17.61 -12.50 17.05
C ILE A 38 17.18 -13.93 16.75
N GLY A 39 16.35 -14.15 15.74
CA GLY A 39 15.93 -15.50 15.38
C GLY A 39 17.08 -16.36 14.84
N ALA A 40 17.96 -15.78 14.02
CA ALA A 40 19.18 -16.46 13.56
C ALA A 40 20.11 -16.81 14.73
N LEU A 41 20.32 -15.88 15.67
CA LEU A 41 21.17 -16.08 16.84
C LEU A 41 20.58 -17.11 17.81
N ALA A 42 19.28 -17.08 18.03
CA ALA A 42 18.57 -18.06 18.85
C ALA A 42 18.67 -19.46 18.23
N SER A 43 18.42 -19.59 16.93
CA SER A 43 18.60 -20.87 16.21
C SER A 43 20.02 -21.41 16.31
N HIS A 44 21.01 -20.52 16.18
CA HIS A 44 22.42 -20.85 16.29
C HIS A 44 22.75 -21.43 17.67
N PHE A 45 22.36 -20.74 18.75
CA PHE A 45 22.59 -21.22 20.11
C PHE A 45 21.81 -22.49 20.44
N LEU A 46 20.56 -22.62 19.99
CA LEU A 46 19.75 -23.82 20.20
C LEU A 46 20.35 -25.06 19.52
N ALA A 47 21.14 -24.89 18.48
CA ALA A 47 21.88 -25.96 17.82
C ALA A 47 23.24 -26.28 18.47
N GLY A 48 23.60 -25.63 19.58
CA GLY A 48 24.92 -25.76 20.20
C GLY A 48 26.01 -24.98 19.47
N GLY A 49 25.63 -23.97 18.68
CA GLY A 49 26.55 -23.05 18.01
C GLY A 49 27.41 -22.27 19.01
N GLN A 50 28.62 -21.91 18.59
CA GLN A 50 29.56 -21.17 19.41
C GLN A 50 29.19 -19.70 19.52
N PHE A 51 29.82 -19.00 20.48
CA PHE A 51 29.64 -17.57 20.60
C PHE A 51 30.11 -16.84 19.34
N VAL A 52 29.22 -16.01 18.80
CA VAL A 52 29.48 -15.22 17.61
C VAL A 52 30.11 -13.88 18.01
N GLN A 53 31.25 -13.54 17.42
CA GLN A 53 31.92 -12.27 17.68
C GLN A 53 31.01 -11.07 17.41
N THR A 54 30.98 -10.10 18.32
CA THR A 54 30.09 -8.92 18.22
C THR A 54 30.26 -8.14 16.92
N SER A 55 31.49 -8.00 16.41
CA SER A 55 31.77 -7.35 15.11
C SER A 55 31.06 -8.05 13.95
N ARG A 56 31.06 -9.39 13.92
CA ARG A 56 30.36 -10.19 12.90
C ARG A 56 28.85 -10.06 13.00
N LEU A 57 28.31 -10.00 14.22
CA LEU A 57 26.89 -9.73 14.45
C LEU A 57 26.49 -8.33 13.94
N MET A 58 27.35 -7.33 14.14
CA MET A 58 27.12 -5.98 13.62
C MET A 58 27.18 -5.95 12.08
N GLU A 59 28.13 -6.65 11.46
CA GLU A 59 28.23 -6.79 10.01
C GLU A 59 26.96 -7.42 9.41
N LEU A 60 26.51 -8.53 9.99
CA LEU A 60 25.28 -9.22 9.56
C LEU A 60 24.04 -8.34 9.79
N GLY A 61 23.93 -7.69 10.94
CA GLY A 61 22.83 -6.77 11.25
C GLY A 61 22.76 -5.59 10.29
N LEU A 62 23.91 -4.99 9.96
CA LEU A 62 23.99 -3.90 8.98
C LEU A 62 23.61 -4.38 7.58
N ALA A 63 24.09 -5.55 7.15
CA ALA A 63 23.73 -6.13 5.85
C ALA A 63 22.23 -6.38 5.74
N LEU A 64 21.61 -6.97 6.78
CA LEU A 64 20.16 -7.19 6.84
C LEU A 64 19.38 -5.87 6.81
N PHE A 65 19.82 -4.88 7.58
CA PHE A 65 19.22 -3.54 7.55
C PHE A 65 19.28 -2.94 6.15
N VAL A 66 20.43 -2.97 5.47
CA VAL A 66 20.58 -2.42 4.12
C VAL A 66 19.66 -3.14 3.13
N VAL A 67 19.64 -4.47 3.13
CA VAL A 67 18.75 -5.25 2.24
C VAL A 67 17.28 -4.89 2.48
N LEU A 68 16.83 -4.90 3.74
CA LEU A 68 15.46 -4.55 4.10
C LEU A 68 15.13 -3.10 3.77
N PHE A 69 16.07 -2.19 3.96
CA PHE A 69 15.92 -0.78 3.63
C PHE A 69 15.74 -0.59 2.13
N LEU A 70 16.47 -1.32 1.29
CA LEU A 70 16.33 -1.25 -0.17
C LEU A 70 14.96 -1.76 -0.65
N VAL A 71 14.43 -2.81 -0.02
CA VAL A 71 13.13 -3.39 -0.41
C VAL A 71 11.91 -2.73 0.25
N ARG A 72 12.12 -1.80 1.20
CA ARG A 72 11.08 -1.16 2.03
C ARG A 72 9.95 -0.47 1.27
N LYS A 73 10.17 -0.11 0.00
CA LYS A 73 9.17 0.58 -0.84
C LYS A 73 7.93 -0.27 -1.08
N ASN A 74 8.08 -1.59 -1.01
CA ASN A 74 7.00 -2.54 -1.18
C ASN A 74 6.67 -3.13 0.18
N PHE A 75 5.38 -3.30 0.48
CA PHE A 75 4.96 -4.29 1.46
C PHE A 75 5.70 -5.59 1.15
N LEU A 76 6.17 -6.31 2.17
CA LEU A 76 6.88 -7.56 2.00
C LEU A 76 5.88 -8.72 1.98
N PRO A 77 5.29 -9.09 0.81
CA PRO A 77 4.38 -10.21 0.72
C PRO A 77 5.13 -11.51 1.05
N GLY A 78 4.40 -12.48 1.59
CA GLY A 78 4.94 -13.72 2.15
C GLY A 78 6.12 -14.35 1.39
N PRO A 79 6.05 -14.57 0.07
CA PRO A 79 7.16 -15.18 -0.67
C PRO A 79 8.47 -14.37 -0.65
N LYS A 80 8.39 -13.03 -0.73
CA LYS A 80 9.58 -12.16 -0.69
C LYS A 80 10.21 -12.16 0.69
N LEU A 81 9.38 -12.10 1.74
CA LEU A 81 9.85 -12.17 3.11
C LEU A 81 10.52 -13.52 3.41
N ALA A 82 9.89 -14.62 2.98
CA ALA A 82 10.44 -15.96 3.12
C ALA A 82 11.80 -16.10 2.43
N LEU A 83 11.95 -15.57 1.21
CA LEU A 83 13.22 -15.58 0.49
C LEU A 83 14.31 -14.81 1.25
N ILE A 84 14.01 -13.60 1.73
CA ILE A 84 14.98 -12.81 2.51
C ILE A 84 15.41 -13.55 3.77
N LEU A 85 14.46 -14.23 4.44
CA LEU A 85 14.75 -15.02 5.62
C LEU A 85 15.61 -16.25 5.33
N ILE A 86 15.31 -17.00 4.26
CA ILE A 86 16.14 -18.13 3.84
C ILE A 86 17.56 -17.65 3.54
N LEU A 87 17.70 -16.55 2.79
CA LEU A 87 19.00 -15.96 2.50
C LEU A 87 19.69 -15.51 3.78
N ALA A 88 19.02 -14.80 4.67
CA ALA A 88 19.58 -14.33 5.95
C ALA A 88 20.09 -15.48 6.82
N GLN A 89 19.30 -16.54 6.97
CA GLN A 89 19.65 -17.73 7.77
C GLN A 89 20.79 -18.53 7.12
N SER A 90 20.87 -18.56 5.78
CA SER A 90 21.92 -19.29 5.04
C SER A 90 23.24 -18.52 4.95
N PHE A 91 23.18 -17.20 4.70
CA PHE A 91 24.35 -16.33 4.61
C PHE A 91 24.96 -16.00 5.97
N GLY A 92 24.22 -16.16 7.07
CA GLY A 92 24.76 -16.07 8.42
C GLY A 92 26.02 -16.92 8.57
N HIS A 93 25.97 -18.20 8.19
CA HIS A 93 27.13 -19.10 8.28
C HIS A 93 28.36 -18.62 7.49
N ILE A 94 28.15 -18.03 6.31
CA ILE A 94 29.22 -17.48 5.47
C ILE A 94 29.85 -16.24 6.13
N VAL A 95 29.04 -15.31 6.61
CA VAL A 95 29.51 -14.06 7.24
C VAL A 95 30.17 -14.34 8.59
N LEU A 96 29.65 -15.32 9.34
CA LEU A 96 30.17 -15.71 10.64
C LEU A 96 31.44 -16.57 10.55
N GLY A 97 31.84 -17.00 9.35
CA GLY A 97 33.09 -17.74 9.11
C GLY A 97 33.04 -19.20 9.56
N GLU A 98 31.86 -19.72 9.91
CA GLU A 98 31.68 -21.12 10.27
C GLU A 98 31.57 -21.97 9.01
N THR A 99 32.66 -22.65 8.66
CA THR A 99 32.76 -23.46 7.42
C THR A 99 32.85 -24.97 7.67
N SER A 100 32.82 -25.42 8.93
CA SER A 100 33.08 -26.82 9.27
C SER A 100 32.13 -27.33 10.35
N GLY A 101 31.02 -27.95 9.93
CA GLY A 101 30.19 -28.79 10.80
C GLY A 101 28.70 -28.48 10.85
N SER A 102 28.01 -28.30 9.72
CA SER A 102 26.55 -28.22 9.74
C SER A 102 25.95 -29.61 10.00
N ASN A 103 25.54 -29.88 11.24
CA ASN A 103 24.73 -31.06 11.57
C ASN A 103 23.26 -30.80 11.17
N PHE A 104 22.50 -31.85 10.87
CA PHE A 104 21.06 -31.77 10.59
C PHE A 104 20.30 -31.00 11.69
N GLY A 105 20.70 -31.13 12.95
CA GLY A 105 20.13 -30.36 14.06
C GLY A 105 20.26 -28.83 13.91
N MET A 106 21.38 -28.35 13.38
CA MET A 106 21.62 -26.94 13.09
C MET A 106 20.74 -26.45 11.94
N LEU A 107 20.58 -27.25 10.87
CA LEU A 107 19.64 -26.93 9.80
C LEU A 107 18.21 -26.81 10.33
N VAL A 108 17.75 -27.80 11.12
CA VAL A 108 16.40 -27.81 11.68
C VAL A 108 16.17 -26.62 12.62
N SER A 109 17.14 -26.27 13.46
CA SER A 109 17.00 -25.12 14.35
C SER A 109 16.87 -23.80 13.56
N HIS A 110 17.64 -23.63 12.48
CA HIS A 110 17.56 -22.45 11.61
C HIS A 110 16.27 -22.41 10.80
N VAL A 111 15.73 -23.55 10.38
CA VAL A 111 14.39 -23.62 9.77
C VAL A 111 13.31 -23.19 10.76
N ILE A 112 13.33 -23.72 11.99
CA ILE A 112 12.36 -23.37 13.03
C ILE A 112 12.45 -21.89 13.40
N GLY A 113 13.66 -21.38 13.69
CA GLY A 113 13.82 -19.95 14.01
C GLY A 113 13.57 -19.04 12.82
N GLY A 114 13.80 -19.51 11.59
CA GLY A 114 13.36 -18.85 10.37
C GLY A 114 11.85 -18.70 10.29
N LEU A 115 11.09 -19.76 10.61
CA LEU A 115 9.62 -19.71 10.67
C LEU A 115 9.11 -18.79 11.78
N ILE A 116 9.75 -18.79 12.94
CA ILE A 116 9.41 -17.88 14.05
C ILE A 116 9.67 -16.43 13.63
N SER A 117 10.85 -16.16 13.07
CA SER A 117 11.23 -14.83 12.57
C SER A 117 10.30 -14.35 11.47
N TYR A 118 9.89 -15.25 10.57
CA TYR A 118 8.90 -14.95 9.53
C TYR A 118 7.59 -14.45 10.15
N LYS A 119 7.06 -15.15 11.15
CA LYS A 119 5.84 -14.73 11.84
C LYS A 119 6.01 -13.39 12.57
N LEU A 120 7.15 -13.18 13.22
CA LEU A 120 7.46 -11.93 13.92
C LEU A 120 7.54 -10.75 12.96
N VAL A 121 8.24 -10.89 11.84
CA VAL A 121 8.32 -9.84 10.82
C VAL A 121 6.95 -9.60 10.17
N ALA A 122 6.19 -10.66 9.86
CA ALA A 122 4.85 -10.51 9.31
C ALA A 122 3.90 -9.77 10.27
N HIS A 123 3.99 -10.05 11.57
CA HIS A 123 3.24 -9.30 12.59
C HIS A 123 3.76 -7.87 12.75
N SER A 124 5.07 -7.64 12.70
CA SER A 124 5.64 -6.30 12.76
C SER A 124 5.15 -5.45 11.58
N GLU A 125 5.16 -5.99 10.36
CA GLU A 125 4.64 -5.29 9.17
C GLU A 125 3.16 -4.92 9.32
N ARG A 126 2.34 -5.83 9.87
CA ARG A 126 0.92 -5.54 10.15
C ARG A 126 0.78 -4.47 11.23
N PHE A 127 1.51 -4.57 12.33
CA PHE A 127 1.53 -3.58 13.41
C PHE A 127 1.88 -2.19 12.88
N TRP A 128 2.91 -2.07 12.04
CA TRP A 128 3.29 -0.78 11.46
C TRP A 128 2.23 -0.21 10.51
N ASN A 129 1.48 -1.07 9.80
CA ASN A 129 0.34 -0.62 9.00
C ASN A 129 -0.78 -0.10 9.91
N GLU A 130 -1.20 -0.90 10.89
CA GLU A 130 -2.28 -0.54 11.83
C GLU A 130 -1.94 0.72 12.65
N LEU A 131 -0.69 0.86 13.09
CA LEU A 131 -0.22 2.05 13.79
C LEU A 131 -0.28 3.29 12.89
N THR A 132 0.09 3.13 11.61
CA THR A 132 0.00 4.23 10.65
C THR A 132 -1.47 4.61 10.43
N ASP A 133 -2.35 3.64 10.29
CA ASP A 133 -3.78 3.91 10.09
C ASP A 133 -4.41 4.53 11.34
N LEU A 134 -4.13 4.01 12.54
CA LEU A 134 -4.70 4.50 13.79
C LEU A 134 -4.28 5.93 14.11
N VAL A 135 -2.99 6.23 13.98
CA VAL A 135 -2.46 7.55 14.36
C VAL A 135 -2.82 8.59 13.31
N PHE A 136 -2.93 8.21 12.04
CA PHE A 136 -2.99 9.20 10.95
C PHE A 136 -4.32 9.24 10.18
N ALA A 137 -5.16 8.21 10.22
CA ALA A 137 -6.53 8.30 9.72
C ALA A 137 -7.32 9.48 10.32
N PRO A 138 -7.27 9.77 11.64
CA PRO A 138 -8.02 10.91 12.19
C PRO A 138 -7.50 12.25 11.66
N PHE A 139 -6.18 12.39 11.45
CA PHE A 139 -5.58 13.61 10.88
C PHE A 139 -5.92 13.77 9.39
N GLN A 140 -5.95 12.68 8.62
CA GLN A 140 -6.36 12.70 7.22
C GLN A 140 -7.82 13.14 7.06
N ILE A 141 -8.72 12.63 7.91
CA ILE A 141 -10.15 12.99 7.92
C ILE A 141 -10.35 14.45 8.32
N LEU A 142 -9.61 14.95 9.32
CA LEU A 142 -9.69 16.34 9.76
C LEU A 142 -9.24 17.31 8.66
N LEU A 143 -8.15 16.97 7.95
CA LEU A 143 -7.65 17.76 6.83
C LEU A 143 -8.60 17.74 5.63
N THR A 144 -9.12 16.58 5.20
CA THR A 144 -10.10 16.55 4.10
C THR A 144 -11.39 17.29 4.43
N LYS A 145 -11.87 17.22 5.68
CA LYS A 145 -13.04 18.03 6.11
C LYS A 145 -12.77 19.54 6.09
N SER A 146 -11.55 19.99 6.39
CA SER A 146 -11.21 21.41 6.36
C SER A 146 -11.09 22.00 4.95
N PHE A 147 -10.84 21.17 3.94
CA PHE A 147 -10.70 21.62 2.53
C PHE A 147 -11.93 21.32 1.67
N ILE A 148 -12.83 20.41 2.08
CA ILE A 148 -14.09 20.12 1.39
C ILE A 148 -15.23 20.80 2.17
N THR A 149 -15.32 22.14 2.07
CA THR A 149 -16.56 22.95 1.91
C THR A 149 -16.28 24.44 2.21
N PRO A 150 -16.75 25.43 1.39
CA PRO A 150 -17.77 25.32 0.33
C PRO A 150 -17.42 26.14 -0.95
N GLU A 151 -16.65 25.59 -1.89
CA GLU A 151 -16.59 26.15 -3.27
C GLU A 151 -17.48 25.37 -4.25
N VAL A 152 -18.48 24.64 -3.73
CA VAL A 152 -19.50 23.93 -4.51
C VAL A 152 -20.91 24.46 -4.21
N ARG A 153 -21.02 25.72 -3.75
CA ARG A 153 -22.33 26.39 -3.62
C ARG A 153 -22.61 27.41 -4.74
N HIS A 154 -21.60 27.83 -5.50
CA HIS A 154 -21.79 28.83 -6.56
C HIS A 154 -22.06 28.25 -7.96
N SER A 155 -21.66 27.03 -8.27
CA SER A 155 -21.82 26.45 -9.62
C SER A 155 -23.22 25.91 -9.90
N GLN A 156 -24.01 25.51 -8.88
CA GLN A 156 -25.37 25.01 -9.09
C GLN A 156 -26.45 26.10 -9.19
N VAL A 157 -26.18 27.33 -8.75
CA VAL A 157 -27.14 28.43 -8.89
C VAL A 157 -27.13 29.00 -10.33
N SER A 158 -25.99 28.90 -11.02
CA SER A 158 -25.85 29.35 -12.41
C SER A 158 -26.54 28.43 -13.42
N GLU A 159 -26.61 27.12 -13.17
CA GLU A 159 -27.35 26.18 -14.04
C GLU A 159 -28.87 26.28 -13.87
N LEU A 160 -29.36 26.64 -12.68
CA LEU A 160 -30.80 26.80 -12.44
C LEU A 160 -31.41 28.09 -13.01
N LEU A 161 -30.58 29.11 -13.26
CA LEU A 161 -31.01 30.38 -13.87
C LEU A 161 -30.90 30.41 -15.40
N LEU A 162 -30.24 29.43 -16.02
CA LEU A 162 -29.99 29.38 -17.47
C LEU A 162 -30.88 28.39 -18.26
N LEU A 163 -31.75 27.63 -17.59
CA LEU A 163 -32.66 26.69 -18.24
C LEU A 163 -34.14 26.97 -17.90
N LYS A 164 -34.72 27.99 -18.56
CA LYS A 164 -36.08 27.96 -19.15
C LYS A 164 -36.48 29.34 -19.74
N PRO A 165 -36.30 29.60 -21.04
CA PRO A 165 -37.31 30.33 -21.78
C PRO A 165 -38.47 29.36 -22.04
N PHE A 166 -39.58 29.63 -21.34
CA PHE A 166 -40.88 29.02 -21.56
C PHE A 166 -41.30 29.22 -23.02
N SER A 167 -41.07 28.22 -23.87
CA SER A 167 -41.58 28.21 -25.24
C SER A 167 -43.03 27.72 -25.22
N LEU A 168 -43.97 28.66 -25.20
CA LEU A 168 -45.38 28.42 -25.49
C LEU A 168 -45.53 27.80 -26.88
N ARG A 169 -45.76 26.49 -26.91
CA ARG A 169 -46.11 25.77 -28.14
C ARG A 169 -47.59 26.02 -28.43
N VAL A 170 -47.88 27.07 -29.19
CA VAL A 170 -49.22 27.30 -29.75
C VAL A 170 -49.48 26.22 -30.80
N ALA A 171 -50.47 25.36 -30.58
CA ALA A 171 -50.91 24.37 -31.55
C ALA A 171 -51.67 25.07 -32.69
N PRO A 172 -51.30 24.91 -33.98
CA PRO A 172 -52.09 25.44 -35.06
C PRO A 172 -53.38 24.61 -35.23
N SER A 173 -54.50 25.31 -35.16
CA SER A 173 -55.84 24.78 -35.39
C SER A 173 -55.99 24.37 -36.87
N GLN A 174 -56.24 23.08 -37.13
CA GLN A 174 -56.69 22.65 -38.45
C GLN A 174 -58.15 23.07 -38.63
N ARG A 175 -58.34 24.21 -39.30
CA ARG A 175 -59.62 24.63 -39.89
C ARG A 175 -60.05 23.59 -40.92
N ARG A 176 -61.22 22.98 -40.71
CA ARG A 176 -61.93 22.17 -41.71
C ARG A 176 -62.39 23.09 -42.85
N GLY A 177 -62.00 22.78 -44.08
CA GLY A 177 -62.59 23.37 -45.28
C GLY A 177 -63.96 22.74 -45.58
N PRO A 178 -64.86 23.46 -46.27
CA PRO A 178 -66.21 22.99 -46.56
C PRO A 178 -66.23 21.93 -47.68
N PRO A 179 -67.26 21.07 -47.73
CA PRO A 179 -67.35 20.00 -48.73
C PRO A 179 -67.61 20.56 -50.12
N THR A 180 -66.79 20.18 -51.09
CA THR A 180 -67.07 20.40 -52.51
C THR A 180 -67.94 19.26 -53.03
N PHE A 181 -69.18 19.57 -53.37
CA PHE A 181 -70.05 18.73 -54.19
C PHE A 181 -69.50 18.66 -55.61
N SER A 182 -69.30 17.45 -56.14
CA SER A 182 -69.14 17.21 -57.57
C SER A 182 -70.35 16.46 -58.08
N MET A 183 -71.17 17.15 -58.87
CA MET A 183 -72.18 16.58 -59.75
C MET A 183 -71.56 16.19 -61.10
N ASN A 184 -72.20 15.24 -61.79
CA ASN A 184 -72.01 14.75 -63.17
C ASN A 184 -70.93 13.66 -63.29
N GLY A 185 -71.16 12.52 -63.95
CA GLY A 185 -72.22 12.14 -64.89
C GLY A 185 -71.55 11.49 -66.10
N LEU A 186 -71.70 10.17 -66.24
CA LEU A 186 -71.76 9.34 -67.46
C LEU A 186 -71.79 7.87 -67.06
#